data_AF-A0A839TDD4-F1
#
_entry.id   AF-A0A839TDD4-F1
#
_cell.length_a   1.000
_cell.length_b   1.000
_cell.length_c   1.000
_cell.angle_alpha   90.00
_cell.angle_beta   90.00
_cell.angle_gamma   90.00
#
_symmetry.space_group_name_H-M   'P 1'
#
loop_
_entity.id
_entity.type
_entity.pdbx_description
1 polymer ?
#
loop_
_entity_poly.entity_id
_entity_poly.type
_entity_poly.pdbx_seq_one_letter_code
_entity_poly.pdbx_strand_id
1 'polypeptide(L)'
;MSQIFHLCLATDTLAADAQTLGVTIEDLQSIQVEVIVTLAQTNQIAQTAQITQSAQQPEWHLQLDYRVTMPLKSLAAQLDWSKWQPTQVGFKDYLWEQTCLECFLAGRLITDRLINDSASINDVNELGIDGVDANKTSAYIEINANPDGRYALYHFRSYRNPVTLPPMPLLQPDGQTQAFINWTASHYPGSNGIANNGTANTEQNSLSAQIEPAIDSLTPKTSTANPYVYQRSFTVPLSQLSNAKIDMDDTAIDYIHPCVILSFGTTFGTRLDTMALYFAPKHASPPDFHNLQYWSVFDKQTALAK
;
A
#
# COMPACT_ATOMS: atom_id res chain seq x y z
N MET A 1 8.85 -14.79 -6.38
CA MET A 1 8.12 -14.40 -7.61
C MET A 1 7.63 -12.97 -7.45
N SER A 2 7.75 -12.12 -8.48
CA SER A 2 7.41 -10.70 -8.37
C SER A 2 6.74 -10.13 -9.62
N GLN A 3 5.64 -9.39 -9.44
CA GLN A 3 4.91 -8.69 -10.50
C GLN A 3 4.94 -7.18 -10.24
N ILE A 4 5.10 -6.38 -11.30
CA ILE A 4 5.10 -4.90 -11.22
C ILE A 4 3.76 -4.37 -11.71
N PHE A 5 3.21 -3.40 -10.99
CA PHE A 5 2.01 -2.65 -11.33
C PHE A 5 2.36 -1.17 -11.47
N HIS A 6 2.16 -0.62 -12.67
CA HIS A 6 2.15 0.82 -12.87
C HIS A 6 0.72 1.32 -12.65
N LEU A 7 0.55 2.26 -11.72
CA LEU A 7 -0.77 2.78 -11.37
C LEU A 7 -1.03 4.08 -12.11
N CYS A 8 -2.27 4.25 -12.55
CA CYS A 8 -2.75 5.46 -13.19
C CYS A 8 -3.63 6.26 -12.22
N LEU A 9 -3.62 7.58 -12.38
CA LEU A 9 -4.49 8.46 -11.62
C LEU A 9 -5.96 8.14 -11.92
N ALA A 10 -6.72 7.79 -10.87
CA ALA A 10 -8.11 7.39 -10.91
C ALA A 10 -9.00 8.55 -10.45
N THR A 11 -9.47 9.36 -11.39
CA THR A 11 -10.29 10.53 -11.10
C THR A 11 -11.23 10.85 -12.26
N ASP A 12 -12.44 11.32 -11.94
CA ASP A 12 -13.35 11.94 -12.90
C ASP A 12 -13.29 13.49 -12.84
N THR A 13 -12.48 14.04 -11.92
CA THR A 13 -12.40 15.48 -11.60
C THR A 13 -11.03 16.09 -11.90
N LEU A 14 -10.25 15.46 -12.80
CA LEU A 14 -8.85 15.80 -13.11
C LEU A 14 -8.55 17.31 -13.24
N ALA A 15 -9.39 18.05 -13.96
CA ALA A 15 -9.19 19.48 -14.16
C ALA A 15 -9.38 20.30 -12.88
N ALA A 16 -10.39 19.94 -12.06
CA ALA A 16 -10.64 20.58 -10.78
C ALA A 16 -9.58 20.21 -9.74
N ASP A 17 -9.12 18.96 -9.78
CA ASP A 17 -8.03 18.44 -8.96
C ASP A 17 -6.72 19.22 -9.23
N ALA A 18 -6.36 19.40 -10.51
CA ALA A 18 -5.18 20.17 -10.91
C ALA A 18 -5.27 21.63 -10.48
N GLN A 19 -6.44 22.25 -10.64
CA GLN A 19 -6.69 23.62 -10.21
C GLN A 19 -6.53 23.78 -8.70
N THR A 20 -7.05 22.84 -7.90
CA THR A 20 -6.97 22.86 -6.43
C THR A 20 -5.53 22.77 -5.93
N LEU A 21 -4.71 21.95 -6.59
CA LEU A 21 -3.28 21.78 -6.28
C LEU A 21 -2.38 22.87 -6.89
N GLY A 22 -2.95 23.79 -7.67
CA GLY A 22 -2.23 24.88 -8.31
C GLY A 22 -1.23 24.41 -9.38
N VAL A 23 -1.55 23.32 -10.10
CA VAL A 23 -0.70 22.72 -11.14
C VAL A 23 -1.48 22.50 -12.43
N THR A 24 -0.81 22.06 -13.49
CA THR A 24 -1.47 21.69 -14.75
C THR A 24 -2.01 20.25 -14.70
N ILE A 25 -2.90 19.92 -15.64
CA ILE A 25 -3.37 18.55 -15.84
C ILE A 25 -2.20 17.61 -16.17
N GLU A 26 -1.26 18.07 -17.00
CA GLU A 26 -0.07 17.30 -17.40
C GLU A 26 0.83 16.99 -16.19
N ASP A 27 0.96 17.93 -15.25
CA ASP A 27 1.71 17.72 -14.02
C ASP A 27 1.10 16.61 -13.15
N LEU A 28 -0.22 16.57 -13.01
CA LEU A 28 -0.89 15.50 -12.26
C LEU A 28 -0.76 14.14 -12.96
N GLN A 29 -0.90 14.10 -14.28
CA GLN A 29 -0.73 12.88 -15.06
C GLN A 29 0.73 12.39 -15.07
N SER A 30 1.69 13.28 -14.81
CA SER A 30 3.12 12.95 -14.72
C SER A 30 3.55 12.39 -13.37
N ILE A 31 2.65 12.31 -12.38
CA ILE A 31 2.91 11.57 -11.13
C ILE A 31 3.00 10.08 -11.47
N GLN A 32 4.15 9.47 -11.18
CA GLN A 32 4.34 8.04 -11.42
C GLN A 32 4.22 7.28 -10.10
N VAL A 33 3.35 6.29 -10.09
CA VAL A 33 3.19 5.37 -8.97
C VAL A 33 3.40 3.94 -9.45
N GLU A 34 4.32 3.24 -8.79
CA GLU A 34 4.64 1.84 -9.08
C GLU A 34 4.49 1.02 -7.79
N VAL A 35 3.88 -0.15 -7.90
CA VAL A 35 3.82 -1.13 -6.82
C VAL A 35 4.38 -2.46 -7.32
N ILE A 36 5.41 -2.95 -6.64
CA ILE A 36 5.99 -4.27 -6.89
C ILE A 36 5.45 -5.22 -5.83
N VAL A 37 4.76 -6.24 -6.29
CA VAL A 37 4.24 -7.31 -5.46
C VAL A 37 5.22 -8.46 -5.53
N THR A 38 5.74 -8.90 -4.40
CA THR A 38 6.63 -10.05 -4.28
C THR A 38 6.06 -11.08 -3.34
N LEU A 39 5.99 -12.33 -3.80
CA LEU A 39 5.78 -13.49 -2.94
C LEU A 39 7.10 -14.24 -2.81
N ALA A 40 7.59 -14.35 -1.59
CA ALA A 40 8.89 -14.97 -1.29
C ALA A 40 8.82 -15.84 -0.04
N GLN A 41 9.58 -16.94 -0.05
CA GLN A 41 9.86 -17.71 1.16
C GLN A 41 11.04 -17.07 1.89
N THR A 42 10.89 -16.86 3.19
CA THR A 42 12.02 -16.58 4.06
C THR A 42 12.26 -17.81 4.93
N ASN A 43 13.53 -18.25 4.98
CA ASN A 43 13.96 -19.15 6.02
C ASN A 43 14.16 -18.26 7.26
N GLN A 44 13.20 -18.23 8.19
CA GLN A 44 13.39 -17.48 9.43
C GLN A 44 14.62 -18.04 10.16
N ILE A 45 15.69 -17.25 10.25
CA ILE A 45 16.69 -17.36 11.32
C ILE A 45 16.80 -15.97 11.96
N ALA A 46 16.05 -15.76 13.03
CA ALA A 46 16.40 -14.78 14.05
C ALA A 46 15.84 -15.25 15.40
N GLN A 47 16.75 -15.71 16.25
CA GLN A 47 16.53 -16.23 17.60
C GLN A 47 16.10 -15.12 18.57
N THR A 48 15.21 -15.44 19.51
CA THR A 48 15.51 -15.37 20.95
C THR A 48 14.51 -16.18 21.78
N ALA A 49 15.07 -16.93 22.75
CA ALA A 49 14.45 -17.79 23.76
C ALA A 49 14.10 -19.24 23.32
N GLN A 50 14.89 -20.16 23.87
CA GLN A 50 14.80 -21.63 23.88
C GLN A 50 13.38 -22.20 23.71
N ILE A 51 13.03 -22.66 22.51
CA ILE A 51 12.11 -23.79 22.33
C ILE A 51 12.64 -24.70 21.20
N THR A 52 12.77 -25.96 21.58
CA THR A 52 12.97 -27.22 20.86
C THR A 52 13.07 -27.18 19.33
N GLN A 53 14.15 -27.79 18.82
CA GLN A 53 14.37 -28.19 17.43
C GLN A 53 13.14 -28.93 16.85
N SER A 54 12.30 -28.22 16.10
CA SER A 54 11.59 -28.80 14.96
C SER A 54 11.98 -27.93 13.77
N ALA A 55 12.39 -28.53 12.66
CA ALA A 55 12.68 -27.80 11.43
C ALA A 55 11.44 -27.01 11.01
N GLN A 56 11.43 -25.70 11.29
CA GLN A 56 10.32 -24.82 10.91
C GLN A 56 10.27 -24.78 9.39
N GLN A 57 9.08 -25.08 8.85
CA GLN A 57 8.81 -24.98 7.42
C GLN A 57 9.06 -23.55 6.94
N PRO A 58 9.50 -23.36 5.68
CA PRO A 58 9.67 -22.02 5.11
C PRO A 58 8.35 -21.25 5.15
N GLU A 59 8.38 -19.99 5.60
CA GLU A 59 7.19 -19.14 5.67
C GLU A 59 7.11 -18.23 4.45
N TRP A 60 5.98 -18.29 3.75
CA TRP A 60 5.70 -17.41 2.62
C TRP A 60 5.24 -16.03 3.08
N HIS A 61 5.76 -15.00 2.43
CA HIS A 61 5.43 -13.61 2.69
C HIS A 61 4.93 -12.93 1.43
N LEU A 62 3.97 -12.03 1.61
CA LEU A 62 3.58 -11.01 0.64
C LEU A 62 4.28 -9.71 0.98
N GLN A 63 5.10 -9.22 0.05
CA GLN A 63 5.77 -7.93 0.11
C GLN A 63 5.21 -7.01 -0.98
N LEU A 64 4.93 -5.76 -0.61
CA LEU A 64 4.40 -4.70 -1.45
C LEU A 64 5.36 -3.50 -1.36
N ASP A 65 6.25 -3.38 -2.35
CA ASP A 65 7.13 -2.22 -2.48
C ASP A 65 6.42 -1.16 -3.32
N TYR A 66 6.11 -0.01 -2.75
CA TYR A 66 5.50 1.09 -3.51
C TYR A 66 6.42 2.29 -3.61
N ARG A 67 6.47 2.86 -4.82
CA ARG A 67 7.30 3.99 -5.20
C ARG A 67 6.43 5.06 -5.84
N VAL A 68 6.58 6.29 -5.35
CA VAL A 68 5.93 7.48 -5.88
C VAL A 68 7.01 8.43 -6.39
N THR A 69 6.87 8.90 -7.62
CA THR A 69 7.77 9.88 -8.23
C THR A 69 6.96 11.11 -8.59
N MET A 70 7.25 12.23 -7.91
CA MET A 70 6.60 13.51 -8.15
C MET A 70 7.39 14.33 -9.18
N PRO A 71 6.71 14.92 -10.18
CA PRO A 71 7.36 15.70 -11.23
C PRO A 71 7.78 17.10 -10.76
N LEU A 72 7.08 17.65 -9.76
CA LEU A 72 7.26 19.03 -9.32
C LEU A 72 7.60 19.14 -7.82
N LYS A 73 8.45 20.12 -7.50
CA LYS A 73 8.76 20.50 -6.11
C LYS A 73 7.53 20.96 -5.33
N SER A 74 6.62 21.70 -5.99
CA SER A 74 5.41 22.22 -5.38
C SER A 74 4.45 21.11 -4.96
N LEU A 75 4.32 20.04 -5.77
CA LEU A 75 3.54 18.86 -5.40
C LEU A 75 4.22 18.08 -4.27
N ALA A 76 5.54 17.86 -4.38
CA ALA A 76 6.32 17.19 -3.35
C ALA A 76 6.25 17.88 -1.97
N ALA A 77 6.16 19.21 -1.95
CA ALA A 77 6.02 20.01 -0.73
C ALA A 77 4.61 19.96 -0.11
N GLN A 78 3.58 19.67 -0.92
CA GLN A 78 2.19 19.55 -0.47
C GLN A 78 1.84 18.12 -0.03
N LEU A 79 2.57 17.11 -0.51
CA LEU A 79 2.32 15.71 -0.17
C LEU A 79 2.52 15.46 1.33
N ASP A 80 1.47 14.96 1.99
CA ASP A 80 1.57 14.42 3.33
C ASP A 80 2.20 13.02 3.28
N TRP A 81 3.52 12.98 3.33
CA TRP A 81 4.28 11.74 3.42
C TRP A 81 4.81 11.55 4.84
N SER A 82 4.05 10.80 5.64
CA SER A 82 4.37 10.59 7.05
C SER A 82 5.75 9.93 7.24
N LYS A 83 6.49 10.43 8.23
CA LYS A 83 7.78 9.87 8.61
C LYS A 83 7.55 8.52 9.27
N TRP A 84 8.35 7.52 8.88
CA TRP A 84 8.40 6.22 9.53
C TRP A 84 8.58 6.34 11.05
N GLN A 85 7.76 5.66 11.84
CA GLN A 85 7.88 5.61 13.31
C GLN A 85 7.79 4.16 13.79
N PRO A 86 8.90 3.54 14.22
CA PRO A 86 8.88 2.13 14.64
C PRO A 86 7.96 1.88 15.85
N THR A 87 7.73 2.89 16.67
CA THR A 87 6.84 2.82 17.84
C THR A 87 5.35 2.92 17.49
N GLN A 88 5.00 3.30 16.26
CA GLN A 88 3.61 3.39 15.79
C GLN A 88 3.18 2.19 14.94
N VAL A 89 4.09 1.24 14.71
CA VAL A 89 3.81 0.02 13.96
C VAL A 89 2.74 -0.78 14.69
N GLY A 90 1.58 -0.90 14.06
CA GLY A 90 0.44 -1.55 14.68
C GLY A 90 -0.86 -1.32 13.92
N PHE A 91 -1.88 -2.06 14.34
CA PHE A 91 -3.21 -1.97 13.76
C PHE A 91 -3.85 -0.60 14.01
N LYS A 92 -4.41 0.03 12.97
CA LYS A 92 -5.16 1.28 13.05
C LYS A 92 -6.19 1.38 11.94
N ASP A 93 -7.45 1.63 12.30
CA ASP A 93 -8.52 1.89 11.33
C ASP A 93 -8.45 3.27 10.67
N TYR A 94 -9.21 3.43 9.57
CA TYR A 94 -9.42 4.68 8.84
C TYR A 94 -8.17 5.23 8.15
N LEU A 95 -7.23 4.36 7.75
CA LEU A 95 -6.00 4.79 7.07
C LEU A 95 -6.25 5.33 5.65
N TRP A 96 -7.36 4.95 5.02
CA TRP A 96 -7.77 5.46 3.71
C TRP A 96 -8.09 6.97 3.69
N GLU A 97 -8.18 7.61 4.86
CA GLU A 97 -8.34 9.07 4.98
C GLU A 97 -6.98 9.82 4.88
N GLN A 98 -5.87 9.10 4.72
CA GLN A 98 -4.51 9.63 4.67
C GLN A 98 -3.76 9.08 3.46
N THR A 99 -2.50 9.49 3.28
CA THR A 99 -1.62 8.78 2.34
C THR A 99 -1.52 7.31 2.74
N CYS A 100 -1.89 6.41 1.83
CA CYS A 100 -2.10 5.00 2.12
C CYS A 100 -1.76 4.15 0.89
N LEU A 101 -1.02 3.07 1.10
CA LEU A 101 -1.02 1.94 0.17
C LEU A 101 -2.23 1.07 0.51
N GLU A 102 -3.07 0.80 -0.47
CA GLU A 102 -4.13 -0.20 -0.39
C GLU A 102 -3.78 -1.39 -1.28
N CYS A 103 -4.18 -2.60 -0.90
CA CYS A 103 -4.02 -3.77 -1.75
C CYS A 103 -5.17 -4.74 -1.52
N PHE A 104 -5.93 -4.98 -2.57
CA PHE A 104 -7.04 -5.93 -2.55
C PHE A 104 -6.60 -7.27 -3.10
N LEU A 105 -6.94 -8.34 -2.39
CA LEU A 105 -6.57 -9.70 -2.69
C LEU A 105 -7.83 -10.57 -2.76
N ALA A 106 -8.01 -11.32 -3.84
CA ALA A 106 -9.03 -12.35 -3.94
C ALA A 106 -8.45 -13.66 -4.45
N GLY A 107 -9.07 -14.77 -4.07
CA GLY A 107 -8.70 -16.10 -4.54
C GLY A 107 -9.14 -17.20 -3.59
N ARG A 108 -8.81 -18.43 -3.96
CA ARG A 108 -9.22 -19.65 -3.25
C ARG A 108 -8.81 -19.66 -1.77
N LEU A 109 -7.59 -19.21 -1.43
CA LEU A 109 -7.10 -19.19 -0.04
C LEU A 109 -7.90 -18.28 0.88
N ILE A 110 -8.45 -17.21 0.30
CA ILE A 110 -9.23 -16.20 1.02
C ILE A 110 -10.66 -16.70 1.20
N THR A 111 -11.20 -17.35 0.18
CA THR A 111 -12.54 -17.97 0.23
C THR A 111 -12.57 -19.09 1.27
N ASP A 112 -11.57 -19.98 1.30
CA ASP A 112 -11.51 -21.10 2.24
C ASP A 112 -11.39 -20.64 3.70
N ARG A 113 -10.69 -19.54 3.99
CA ARG A 113 -10.63 -18.97 5.34
C ARG A 113 -12.02 -18.55 5.82
N LEU A 114 -12.75 -17.81 4.98
CA LEU A 114 -14.07 -17.32 5.37
C LEU A 114 -15.08 -18.44 5.54
N ILE A 115 -15.03 -19.49 4.70
CA ILE A 115 -15.87 -20.67 4.83
C ILE A 115 -15.61 -21.36 6.19
N ASN A 116 -14.35 -21.58 6.55
CA ASN A 116 -13.99 -22.30 7.78
C ASN A 116 -14.24 -21.50 9.08
N ASP A 117 -14.11 -20.18 9.06
CA ASP A 117 -14.51 -19.32 10.20
C ASP A 117 -16.04 -19.24 10.34
N SER A 118 -16.77 -19.67 9.30
CA SER A 118 -18.22 -19.62 9.21
C SER A 118 -18.86 -21.01 9.33
N ALA A 119 -18.70 -21.66 10.49
CA ALA A 119 -19.44 -22.89 10.85
C ALA A 119 -20.99 -22.71 10.91
N SER A 120 -21.55 -21.63 10.36
CA SER A 120 -22.98 -21.32 10.35
C SER A 120 -23.53 -20.77 9.02
N ILE A 121 -22.77 -20.76 7.92
CA ILE A 121 -23.35 -20.35 6.62
C ILE A 121 -24.06 -21.55 6.00
N ASN A 122 -25.38 -21.61 6.18
CA ASN A 122 -26.27 -22.57 5.51
C ASN A 122 -26.50 -22.26 4.02
N ASP A 123 -25.83 -21.24 3.46
CA ASP A 123 -26.08 -20.78 2.10
C ASP A 123 -24.77 -20.60 1.31
N VAL A 124 -24.26 -21.72 0.81
CA VAL A 124 -23.12 -21.78 -0.13
C VAL A 124 -23.35 -20.95 -1.40
N ASN A 125 -24.61 -20.53 -1.67
CA ASN A 125 -24.98 -19.69 -2.80
C ASN A 125 -24.55 -18.22 -2.64
N GLU A 126 -24.34 -17.72 -1.42
CA GLU A 126 -23.89 -16.33 -1.18
C GLU A 126 -22.40 -16.12 -1.49
N LEU A 127 -21.62 -17.20 -1.59
CA LEU A 127 -20.19 -17.17 -1.92
C LEU A 127 -19.93 -17.08 -3.45
N GLY A 128 -20.99 -17.10 -4.26
CA GLY A 128 -20.91 -16.84 -5.70
C GLY A 128 -20.04 -17.84 -6.48
N ILE A 129 -19.93 -19.08 -5.99
CA ILE A 129 -19.09 -20.12 -6.60
C ILE A 129 -19.70 -20.67 -7.91
N ASP A 130 -21.00 -20.44 -8.16
CA ASP A 130 -21.67 -20.87 -9.39
C ASP A 130 -21.74 -19.76 -10.46
N GLY A 131 -20.64 -19.64 -11.21
CA GLY A 131 -20.61 -19.69 -12.68
C GLY A 131 -21.34 -18.66 -13.56
N VAL A 132 -22.18 -17.75 -13.06
CA VAL A 132 -22.95 -16.84 -13.96
C VAL A 132 -22.81 -15.35 -13.62
N ASP A 133 -22.51 -14.98 -12.36
CA ASP A 133 -22.25 -13.58 -11.93
C ASP A 133 -21.06 -13.45 -10.95
N ALA A 134 -20.16 -14.45 -10.94
CA ALA A 134 -19.08 -14.64 -9.97
C ALA A 134 -18.09 -13.46 -9.81
N ASN A 135 -18.08 -12.50 -10.74
CA ASN A 135 -17.15 -11.35 -10.74
C ASN A 135 -17.53 -10.21 -9.77
N LYS A 136 -18.65 -10.28 -9.04
CA LYS A 136 -19.03 -9.27 -8.02
C LYS A 136 -19.18 -9.83 -6.61
N THR A 137 -19.08 -11.15 -6.45
CA THR A 137 -19.53 -11.86 -5.24
C THR A 137 -18.40 -12.59 -4.50
N SER A 138 -17.18 -12.60 -5.03
CA SER A 138 -16.07 -13.27 -4.34
C SER A 138 -15.63 -12.53 -3.08
N ALA A 139 -15.30 -13.31 -2.06
CA ALA A 139 -14.62 -12.85 -0.88
C ALA A 139 -13.24 -12.25 -1.21
N TYR A 140 -12.85 -11.24 -0.44
CA TYR A 140 -11.56 -10.61 -0.59
C TYR A 140 -11.02 -10.03 0.72
N ILE A 141 -9.72 -9.80 0.74
CA ILE A 141 -9.02 -9.07 1.80
C ILE A 141 -8.62 -7.71 1.25
N GLU A 142 -8.67 -6.70 2.09
CA GLU A 142 -8.11 -5.38 1.85
C GLU A 142 -7.00 -5.12 2.86
N ILE A 143 -5.82 -4.75 2.37
CA ILE A 143 -4.67 -4.35 3.18
C ILE A 143 -4.49 -2.84 3.02
N ASN A 144 -4.55 -2.09 4.11
CA ASN A 144 -4.29 -0.65 4.13
C ASN A 144 -3.03 -0.38 4.96
N ALA A 145 -2.08 0.37 4.42
CA ALA A 145 -0.77 0.58 5.02
C ALA A 145 -0.30 2.03 4.83
N ASN A 146 -0.12 2.73 5.95
CA ASN A 146 0.37 4.11 5.95
C ASN A 146 1.91 4.17 5.92
N PRO A 147 2.53 5.19 5.28
CA PRO A 147 3.99 5.38 5.29
C PRO A 147 4.67 5.41 6.67
N ASP A 148 3.94 5.66 7.76
CA ASP A 148 4.46 5.70 9.13
C ASP A 148 4.54 4.34 9.84
N GLY A 149 3.92 3.31 9.28
CA GLY A 149 3.92 1.94 9.78
C GLY A 149 2.63 1.45 10.40
N ARG A 150 1.62 2.30 10.53
CA ARG A 150 0.26 1.87 10.85
C ARG A 150 -0.34 1.08 9.69
N TYR A 151 -1.14 0.07 10.01
CA TYR A 151 -1.80 -0.77 9.01
C TYR A 151 -3.18 -1.23 9.46
N ALA A 152 -4.01 -1.66 8.53
CA ALA A 152 -5.23 -2.41 8.80
C ALA A 152 -5.40 -3.50 7.74
N LEU A 153 -5.94 -4.64 8.16
CA LEU A 153 -6.33 -5.71 7.25
C LEU A 153 -7.81 -5.96 7.50
N TYR A 154 -8.59 -5.91 6.43
CA TYR A 154 -10.03 -6.13 6.45
C TYR A 154 -10.39 -7.34 5.61
N HIS A 155 -11.51 -7.98 5.95
CA HIS A 155 -12.12 -8.96 5.07
C HIS A 155 -13.51 -8.52 4.62
N PHE A 156 -13.83 -8.96 3.42
CA PHE A 156 -15.12 -8.78 2.81
C PHE A 156 -15.60 -10.12 2.29
N ARG A 157 -16.85 -10.45 2.58
CA ARG A 157 -17.51 -11.68 2.12
C ARG A 157 -17.89 -11.58 0.64
N SER A 158 -18.12 -10.37 0.18
CA SER A 158 -18.43 -10.01 -1.21
C SER A 158 -18.27 -8.49 -1.38
N TYR A 159 -18.55 -7.95 -2.56
CA TYR A 159 -18.46 -6.51 -2.87
C TYR A 159 -18.99 -5.61 -1.73
N ARG A 160 -18.07 -4.90 -1.05
CA ARG A 160 -18.34 -3.97 0.07
C ARG A 160 -19.19 -4.57 1.22
N ASN A 161 -19.15 -5.88 1.41
CA ASN A 161 -19.92 -6.57 2.45
C ASN A 161 -18.99 -7.22 3.49
N PRO A 162 -19.09 -6.91 4.80
CA PRO A 162 -20.11 -6.08 5.43
C PRO A 162 -19.98 -4.59 5.12
N VAL A 163 -21.11 -3.89 5.05
CA VAL A 163 -21.20 -2.43 4.81
C VAL A 163 -20.91 -1.59 6.06
N THR A 164 -20.23 -2.15 7.06
CA THR A 164 -19.91 -1.48 8.33
C THR A 164 -18.64 -0.63 8.21
N LEU A 165 -18.57 0.47 8.97
CA LEU A 165 -17.38 1.31 9.10
C LEU A 165 -16.90 1.36 10.58
N PRO A 166 -15.63 1.01 10.89
CA PRO A 166 -14.65 0.47 9.95
C PRO A 166 -15.08 -0.93 9.44
N PRO A 167 -14.55 -1.39 8.29
CA PRO A 167 -14.81 -2.75 7.83
C PRO A 167 -14.38 -3.78 8.88
N MET A 168 -14.90 -5.00 8.77
CA MET A 168 -14.61 -6.04 9.74
C MET A 168 -13.09 -6.38 9.69
N PRO A 169 -12.35 -6.21 10.79
CA PRO A 169 -10.91 -6.42 10.79
C PRO A 169 -10.59 -7.92 10.70
N LEU A 170 -9.66 -8.26 9.84
CA LEU A 170 -9.12 -9.62 9.71
C LEU A 170 -8.32 -10.04 10.94
N LEU A 171 -7.67 -9.07 11.60
CA LEU A 171 -6.82 -9.25 12.76
C LEU A 171 -7.33 -8.36 13.90
N GLN A 172 -7.47 -8.93 15.11
CA GLN A 172 -7.91 -8.14 16.26
C GLN A 172 -6.75 -7.27 16.80
N PRO A 173 -7.06 -6.07 17.34
CA PRO A 173 -6.07 -5.16 17.93
C PRO A 173 -5.63 -5.57 19.35
N ASP A 174 -5.76 -6.84 19.73
CA ASP A 174 -5.51 -7.35 21.09
C ASP A 174 -4.02 -7.44 21.48
N GLY A 175 -3.13 -6.90 20.65
CA GLY A 175 -1.67 -6.94 20.86
C GLY A 175 -1.03 -8.29 20.53
N GLN A 176 -1.79 -9.30 20.08
CA GLN A 176 -1.25 -10.55 19.53
C GLN A 176 -1.10 -10.50 18.01
N THR A 177 -1.22 -9.32 17.40
CA THR A 177 -1.14 -9.17 15.95
C THR A 177 0.15 -9.77 15.41
N GLN A 178 0.03 -10.88 14.68
CA GLN A 178 1.14 -11.69 14.16
C GLN A 178 1.64 -11.20 12.78
N ALA A 179 1.14 -10.06 12.28
CA ALA A 179 1.73 -9.40 11.12
C ALA A 179 3.04 -8.72 11.52
N PHE A 180 4.15 -9.44 11.35
CA PHE A 180 5.48 -8.87 11.45
C PHE A 180 5.78 -8.06 10.19
N ILE A 181 5.62 -6.74 10.27
CA ILE A 181 5.94 -5.87 9.14
C ILE A 181 7.36 -5.36 9.31
N ASN A 182 8.24 -5.86 8.43
CA ASN A 182 9.55 -5.26 8.26
C ASN A 182 9.45 -4.19 7.15
N TRP A 183 9.41 -2.92 7.54
CA TRP A 183 9.47 -1.83 6.58
C TRP A 183 10.92 -1.52 6.24
N THR A 184 11.30 -1.74 4.98
CA THR A 184 12.58 -1.28 4.47
C THR A 184 12.42 0.16 3.96
N ALA A 185 13.04 1.11 4.66
CA ALA A 185 13.11 2.48 4.16
C ALA A 185 14.22 2.57 3.10
N SER A 186 13.84 2.69 1.83
CA SER A 186 14.78 3.18 0.81
C SER A 186 14.87 4.71 0.97
N HIS A 187 15.98 5.21 1.53
CA HIS A 187 16.25 6.65 1.56
C HIS A 187 16.47 7.19 0.15
N TYR A 188 15.87 8.32 -0.21
CA TYR A 188 16.56 9.48 -0.81
C TYR A 188 15.62 10.70 -0.90
N PRO A 189 15.76 11.72 -0.03
CA PRO A 189 15.47 13.08 -0.42
C PRO A 189 16.69 13.62 -1.19
N GLY A 190 16.46 14.21 -2.37
CA GLY A 190 17.50 14.77 -3.23
C GLY A 190 18.25 15.95 -2.61
N SER A 191 19.15 15.69 -1.68
CA SER A 191 20.22 16.62 -1.28
C SER A 191 21.54 16.12 -1.85
N ASN A 192 22.26 16.99 -2.55
CA ASN A 192 23.62 16.79 -3.05
C ASN A 192 24.48 15.97 -2.06
N GLY A 193 24.68 14.69 -2.36
CA GLY A 193 25.45 13.80 -1.51
C GLY A 193 26.95 14.02 -1.70
N ILE A 194 27.59 14.67 -0.73
CA ILE A 194 28.89 14.19 -0.28
C ILE A 194 28.59 12.97 0.58
N ALA A 195 29.00 11.80 0.09
CA ALA A 195 28.89 10.54 0.82
C ALA A 195 29.66 10.62 2.13
N ASN A 196 29.02 10.27 3.25
CA ASN A 196 29.73 9.80 4.43
C ASN A 196 29.04 8.53 4.94
N ASN A 197 29.75 7.42 4.82
CA ASN A 197 29.45 6.17 5.48
C ASN A 197 29.51 6.37 7.01
N GLY A 198 28.56 5.81 7.75
CA GLY A 198 28.72 5.62 9.19
C GLY A 198 27.43 5.49 9.98
N THR A 199 27.13 4.25 10.37
CA THR A 199 26.65 3.79 11.70
C THR A 199 25.51 4.53 12.39
N ALA A 200 24.45 3.77 12.69
CA ALA A 200 23.43 4.10 13.67
C ALA A 200 24.02 4.48 15.05
N ASN A 201 23.53 5.58 15.64
CA ASN A 201 22.93 5.60 16.99
C ASN A 201 22.59 7.03 17.47
N THR A 202 21.46 7.09 18.19
CA THR A 202 21.10 7.99 19.32
C THR A 202 20.79 9.48 19.09
N GLU A 203 19.65 9.83 19.70
CA GLU A 203 19.04 11.12 20.01
C GLU A 203 20.01 12.28 20.34
N GLN A 204 19.72 13.49 19.82
CA GLN A 204 19.61 14.71 20.64
C GLN A 204 19.07 15.94 19.88
N ASN A 205 18.22 16.68 20.58
CA ASN A 205 17.65 18.01 20.35
C ASN A 205 18.52 19.02 19.57
N SER A 206 17.89 19.90 18.77
CA SER A 206 17.68 21.34 19.10
C SER A 206 17.29 22.21 17.88
N LEU A 207 16.14 22.88 18.02
CA LEU A 207 15.81 24.28 17.67
C LEU A 207 16.54 25.03 16.53
N SER A 208 15.72 25.44 15.55
CA SER A 208 15.68 26.74 14.84
C SER A 208 16.92 27.28 14.11
N ALA A 209 16.82 27.41 12.78
CA ALA A 209 17.34 28.56 12.04
C ALA A 209 16.51 28.82 10.78
N GLN A 210 15.88 29.99 10.75
CA GLN A 210 15.29 30.61 9.57
C GLN A 210 16.40 30.93 8.56
N ILE A 211 16.21 30.60 7.29
CA ILE A 211 16.99 31.19 6.19
C ILE A 211 15.99 31.55 5.09
N GLU A 212 15.81 32.86 4.88
CA GLU A 212 15.11 33.39 3.71
C GLU A 212 15.92 33.14 2.42
N PRO A 213 15.27 32.90 1.27
CA PRO A 213 15.97 32.73 0.01
C PRO A 213 16.35 34.09 -0.60
N ALA A 214 17.64 34.25 -0.89
CA ALA A 214 18.13 35.33 -1.73
C ALA A 214 17.61 35.17 -3.17
N ILE A 215 17.05 36.24 -3.71
CA ILE A 215 16.67 36.40 -5.11
C ILE A 215 17.97 36.54 -5.91
N ASP A 216 18.23 35.66 -6.88
CA ASP A 216 19.06 36.04 -8.01
C ASP A 216 18.68 35.37 -9.35
N SER A 217 18.76 36.23 -10.34
CA SER A 217 18.57 36.25 -11.79
C SER A 217 18.28 34.99 -12.64
N LEU A 218 17.22 35.19 -13.44
CA LEU A 218 16.95 34.75 -14.81
C LEU A 218 18.15 34.21 -15.63
N THR A 219 18.12 32.90 -15.91
CA THR A 219 18.42 32.31 -17.24
C THR A 219 17.78 30.91 -17.33
N PRO A 220 17.05 30.55 -18.41
CA PRO A 220 16.40 29.26 -18.52
C PRO A 220 17.42 28.20 -18.95
N LYS A 221 18.07 27.55 -17.98
CA LYS A 221 18.72 26.26 -18.21
C LYS A 221 17.66 25.19 -18.11
N THR A 222 17.51 24.42 -19.19
CA THR A 222 16.89 23.09 -19.21
C THR A 222 17.63 22.19 -18.23
N SER A 223 17.31 22.34 -16.96
CA SER A 223 17.71 21.48 -15.86
C SER A 223 16.72 20.33 -15.85
N THR A 224 17.17 19.13 -16.19
CA THR A 224 16.49 17.89 -15.81
C THR A 224 16.47 17.87 -14.28
N ALA A 225 15.48 18.51 -13.69
CA ALA A 225 15.30 18.53 -12.25
C ALA A 225 15.20 17.09 -11.77
N ASN A 226 16.03 16.71 -10.79
CA ASN A 226 15.93 15.39 -10.19
C ASN A 226 14.50 15.22 -9.66
N PRO A 227 13.81 14.14 -10.02
CA PRO A 227 12.44 13.92 -9.55
C PRO A 227 12.43 13.68 -8.03
N TYR A 228 11.33 14.02 -7.38
CA TYR A 228 11.15 13.78 -5.94
C TYR A 228 10.58 12.38 -5.74
N VAL A 229 11.36 11.48 -5.15
CA VAL A 229 11.02 10.06 -5.06
C VAL A 229 10.73 9.69 -3.61
N TYR A 230 9.66 8.93 -3.42
CA TYR A 230 9.22 8.40 -2.13
C TYR A 230 9.02 6.89 -2.26
N GLN A 231 9.53 6.13 -1.29
CA GLN A 231 9.50 4.67 -1.31
C GLN A 231 9.21 4.08 0.06
N ARG A 232 8.45 3.00 0.07
CA ARG A 232 8.11 2.21 1.26
C ARG A 232 7.80 0.76 0.86
N SER A 233 7.95 -0.16 1.81
CA SER A 233 7.73 -1.59 1.62
C SER A 233 6.92 -2.20 2.75
N PHE A 234 5.71 -2.68 2.45
CA PHE A 234 4.88 -3.42 3.40
C PHE A 234 5.10 -4.91 3.23
N THR A 235 5.33 -5.65 4.31
CA THR A 235 5.46 -7.12 4.26
C THR A 235 4.54 -7.77 5.28
N VAL A 236 3.83 -8.83 4.87
CA VAL A 236 2.97 -9.63 5.74
C VAL A 236 3.16 -11.13 5.46
N PRO A 237 3.26 -11.99 6.48
CA PRO A 237 3.25 -13.44 6.27
C PRO A 237 1.90 -13.89 5.69
N LEU A 238 1.91 -14.81 4.73
CA LEU A 238 0.66 -15.32 4.14
C LEU A 238 -0.19 -16.11 5.15
N SER A 239 0.44 -16.67 6.19
CA SER A 239 -0.24 -17.28 7.34
C SER A 239 -1.17 -16.31 8.09
N GLN A 240 -0.96 -14.99 7.93
CA GLN A 240 -1.84 -13.95 8.48
C GLN A 240 -3.03 -13.64 7.57
N LEU A 241 -2.93 -13.99 6.29
CA LEU A 241 -3.98 -13.79 5.29
C LEU A 241 -4.88 -15.01 5.17
N SER A 242 -4.36 -16.22 5.41
CA SER A 242 -5.12 -17.48 5.39
C SER A 242 -4.69 -18.45 6.50
N ASN A 243 -5.65 -19.22 7.01
CA ASN A 243 -5.42 -20.30 7.98
C ASN A 243 -4.95 -21.62 7.32
N ALA A 244 -4.94 -21.69 5.99
CA ALA A 244 -4.58 -22.92 5.26
C ALA A 244 -3.06 -23.09 5.13
N LYS A 245 -2.61 -24.36 5.04
CA LYS A 245 -1.21 -24.67 4.70
C LYS A 245 -0.96 -24.31 3.23
N ILE A 246 -0.09 -23.35 2.98
CA ILE A 246 0.22 -22.86 1.64
C ILE A 246 1.39 -23.65 1.06
N ASP A 247 1.14 -24.40 -0.02
CA ASP A 247 2.19 -25.04 -0.81
C ASP A 247 2.55 -24.18 -2.04
N MET A 248 3.74 -24.36 -2.61
CA MET A 248 4.28 -23.51 -3.69
C MET A 248 3.37 -23.44 -4.93
N ASP A 249 2.73 -24.56 -5.29
CA ASP A 249 1.84 -24.62 -6.45
C ASP A 249 0.50 -23.90 -6.21
N ASP A 250 0.17 -23.65 -4.94
CA ASP A 250 -1.12 -23.12 -4.49
C ASP A 250 -0.98 -21.84 -3.68
N THR A 251 -0.24 -20.87 -4.21
CA THR A 251 -0.18 -19.52 -3.62
C THR A 251 -1.54 -18.81 -3.53
N ALA A 252 -2.58 -19.38 -4.16
CA ALA A 252 -4.02 -19.13 -4.10
C ALA A 252 -4.58 -17.71 -3.86
N ILE A 253 -3.74 -16.70 -4.14
CA ILE A 253 -4.13 -15.37 -4.58
C ILE A 253 -4.31 -15.47 -6.09
N ASP A 254 -5.54 -15.34 -6.55
CA ASP A 254 -5.90 -15.39 -7.96
C ASP A 254 -5.93 -13.97 -8.56
N TYR A 255 -6.34 -12.98 -7.76
CA TYR A 255 -6.41 -11.58 -8.15
C TYR A 255 -5.71 -10.68 -7.15
N ILE A 256 -5.07 -9.65 -7.67
CA ILE A 256 -4.45 -8.58 -6.89
C ILE A 256 -4.76 -7.22 -7.49
N HIS A 257 -5.00 -6.25 -6.63
CA HIS A 257 -5.29 -4.89 -7.01
C HIS A 257 -4.61 -3.91 -6.05
N PRO A 258 -3.34 -3.54 -6.31
CA PRO A 258 -2.67 -2.53 -5.51
C PRO A 258 -3.20 -1.14 -5.89
N CYS A 259 -3.59 -0.35 -4.90
CA CYS A 259 -4.00 1.04 -5.06
C CYS A 259 -3.16 1.94 -4.16
N VAL A 260 -3.04 3.22 -4.48
CA VAL A 260 -2.34 4.19 -3.64
C VAL A 260 -3.19 5.45 -3.53
N ILE A 261 -3.40 5.89 -2.30
CA ILE A 261 -4.01 7.17 -1.95
C ILE A 261 -2.86 8.11 -1.57
N LEU A 262 -2.80 9.27 -2.22
CA LEU A 262 -1.86 10.34 -1.89
C LEU A 262 -2.63 11.53 -1.34
N SER A 263 -2.40 11.87 -0.08
CA SER A 263 -3.01 13.04 0.55
C SER A 263 -2.13 14.26 0.38
N PHE A 264 -2.71 15.35 -0.10
CA PHE A 264 -2.05 16.63 -0.27
C PHE A 264 -2.68 17.66 0.66
N GLY A 265 -1.83 18.36 1.42
CA GLY A 265 -2.23 19.55 2.15
C GLY A 265 -2.47 20.70 1.16
N THR A 266 -3.67 21.24 1.17
CA THR A 266 -4.07 22.39 0.34
C THR A 266 -4.34 23.59 1.23
N THR A 267 -3.85 24.75 0.81
CA THR A 267 -4.11 26.02 1.48
C THR A 267 -5.02 26.85 0.60
N PHE A 268 -6.30 26.93 0.95
CA PHE A 268 -7.24 27.84 0.33
C PHE A 268 -7.70 28.90 1.35
N GLY A 269 -7.16 30.11 1.24
CA GLY A 269 -7.38 31.15 2.25
C GLY A 269 -6.71 30.81 3.59
N THR A 270 -7.48 30.78 4.69
CA THR A 270 -7.00 30.51 6.05
C THR A 270 -7.25 29.07 6.54
N ARG A 271 -7.87 28.22 5.72
CA ARG A 271 -8.20 26.83 6.08
C ARG A 271 -7.19 25.87 5.45
N LEU A 272 -6.71 24.92 6.25
CA LEU A 272 -5.94 23.79 5.77
C LEU A 272 -6.94 22.68 5.43
N ASP A 273 -7.17 22.45 4.15
CA ASP A 273 -8.00 21.35 3.66
C ASP A 273 -7.08 20.28 3.06
N THR A 274 -7.51 19.02 3.06
CA THR A 274 -6.76 17.92 2.45
C THR A 274 -7.47 17.45 1.19
N MET A 275 -6.68 17.11 0.18
CA MET A 275 -7.17 16.56 -1.07
C MET A 275 -6.48 15.24 -1.34
N ALA A 276 -7.25 14.19 -1.63
CA ALA A 276 -6.73 12.88 -1.96
C ALA A 276 -6.71 12.68 -3.48
N LEU A 277 -5.58 12.18 -3.99
CA LEU A 277 -5.50 11.59 -5.32
C LEU A 277 -5.40 10.07 -5.19
N TYR A 278 -6.18 9.35 -5.98
CA TYR A 278 -6.24 7.89 -5.97
C TYR A 278 -5.56 7.32 -7.19
N PHE A 279 -4.81 6.24 -7.04
CA PHE A 279 -4.08 5.58 -8.12
C PHE A 279 -4.35 4.09 -8.11
N ALA A 280 -4.64 3.51 -9.27
CA ALA A 280 -4.87 2.07 -9.45
C ALA A 280 -4.46 1.63 -10.87
N PRO A 281 -4.23 0.33 -11.14
CA PRO A 281 -3.90 -0.13 -12.49
C PRO A 281 -5.09 0.08 -13.45
N LYS A 282 -6.30 -0.09 -12.94
CA LYS A 282 -7.60 0.10 -13.60
C LYS A 282 -8.63 0.45 -12.52
N HIS A 283 -9.76 1.07 -12.89
CA HIS A 283 -10.85 1.36 -11.97
C HIS A 283 -12.17 1.52 -12.73
N ALA A 284 -13.29 1.43 -12.03
CA ALA A 284 -14.60 1.81 -12.57
C ALA A 284 -14.73 3.32 -12.78
N SER A 285 -15.75 3.77 -13.50
CA SER A 285 -16.13 5.19 -13.59
C SER A 285 -17.56 5.35 -13.06
N PRO A 286 -17.77 5.99 -11.89
CA PRO A 286 -16.76 6.65 -11.05
C PRO A 286 -15.78 5.68 -10.37
N PRO A 287 -14.60 6.15 -9.91
CA PRO A 287 -13.60 5.31 -9.25
C PRO A 287 -14.19 4.46 -8.12
N ASP A 288 -14.08 3.15 -8.28
CA ASP A 288 -14.46 2.14 -7.30
C ASP A 288 -13.46 0.98 -7.34
N PHE A 289 -12.62 0.90 -6.31
CA PHE A 289 -11.52 -0.05 -6.23
C PHE A 289 -11.96 -1.44 -5.72
N HIS A 290 -13.17 -1.56 -5.18
CA HIS A 290 -13.71 -2.83 -4.69
C HIS A 290 -14.31 -3.69 -5.81
N ASN A 291 -14.45 -3.15 -7.02
CA ASN A 291 -15.02 -3.89 -8.14
C ASN A 291 -13.97 -4.82 -8.76
N LEU A 292 -14.07 -6.10 -8.41
CA LEU A 292 -13.19 -7.19 -8.83
C LEU A 292 -13.02 -7.30 -10.36
N GLN A 293 -13.97 -6.81 -11.17
CA GLN A 293 -13.85 -6.79 -12.64
C GLN A 293 -12.64 -5.99 -13.15
N TYR A 294 -12.13 -5.05 -12.34
CA TYR A 294 -10.98 -4.21 -12.67
C TYR A 294 -9.67 -4.73 -12.10
N TRP A 295 -9.72 -5.82 -11.32
CA TRP A 295 -8.53 -6.36 -10.67
C TRP A 295 -7.68 -7.14 -11.66
N SER A 296 -6.38 -7.20 -11.39
CA SER A 296 -5.46 -7.93 -12.25
C SER A 296 -5.34 -9.37 -11.78
N VAL A 297 -5.31 -10.30 -12.73
CA VAL A 297 -4.92 -11.68 -12.43
C VAL A 297 -3.47 -11.67 -11.95
N PHE A 298 -3.20 -12.36 -10.85
CA PHE A 298 -1.84 -12.54 -10.37
C PHE A 298 -1.14 -13.59 -11.23
N ASP A 299 -0.32 -13.13 -12.16
CA ASP A 299 0.32 -13.98 -13.16
C ASP A 299 1.58 -14.60 -12.57
N LYS A 300 1.45 -15.85 -12.09
CA LYS A 300 2.55 -16.62 -11.52
C LYS A 300 3.69 -16.83 -12.51
N GLN A 301 3.41 -16.98 -13.80
CA GLN A 301 4.46 -17.22 -14.81
C GLN A 301 5.26 -15.95 -15.05
N THR A 302 4.59 -14.81 -15.24
CA THR A 302 5.24 -13.50 -15.34
C THR A 302 6.02 -13.19 -14.06
N ALA A 303 5.47 -13.53 -12.89
CA ALA A 303 6.13 -13.31 -11.62
C ALA A 303 7.38 -14.18 -11.40
N LEU A 304 7.49 -15.33 -12.05
CA LEU A 304 8.65 -16.24 -11.97
C LEU A 304 9.73 -15.95 -13.02
N ALA A 305 9.42 -15.20 -14.09
CA ALA A 305 10.32 -14.98 -15.23
C ALA A 305 11.40 -13.89 -15.00
N LYS A 306 11.69 -13.52 -13.75
CA LYS A 306 12.71 -12.52 -13.39
C LYS A 306 14.00 -13.15 -12.87
#